data_AF-A0A356T2A1-F1
#
_entry.id   AF-A0A356T2A1-F1
#
_cell.length_a   1.000
_cell.length_b   1.000
_cell.length_c   1.000
_cell.angle_alpha   90.00
_cell.angle_beta   90.00
_cell.angle_gamma   90.00
#
_symmetry.space_group_name_H-M   'P 1'
#
loop_
_entity.id
_entity.type
_entity.pdbx_description
1 polymer ?
#
loop_
_entity_poly.entity_id
_entity_poly.type
_entity_poly.pdbx_seq_one_letter_code
_entity_poly.pdbx_strand_id
1 'polypeptide(L)'
;VLVQAGARVGAVNDYLMQKQRSLRTMGGRGGQTIGGAALTGSHGSQIDQRPIPDQIRGVHLIGRGGESLWIEAASRPLVTDGWAQKEGMKLVRDDDLLDAAVVSVGCFGLVHAVALETVDGFNLDFHRVRRPLSEELRALMRTLDFGAGYALPGGTGRPYHFEVVINPYATAAPDGVSLTVCWKKPFAVPPPPPGGGSLQPGAEVGDLLAALAGLAPGAVPTTLQLLLNQQYPPKTVDAPFAIVFPRNVPVGFKPLAAELSLPVAQADAALQVILAEIDASRAQHQFAYPGLVSFRYSQATRALIGMAQFGPTVTIEFPCMAGVSGTGDFFRRLFLRLDQANLDYRRHWGQINFLNPGRVASDYGAKLTTWKAKRAGVLGASAALFRNAYTDAVGLTA
;
A
#
# COMPACT_ATOMS: atom_id res chain seq x y z
N VAL A 1 14.68 14.79 -4.81
CA VAL A 1 14.39 15.80 -3.76
C VAL A 1 14.80 15.24 -2.41
N LEU A 2 15.40 16.03 -1.51
CA LEU A 2 15.66 15.62 -0.13
C LEU A 2 14.52 16.14 0.76
N VAL A 3 13.90 15.26 1.55
CA VAL A 3 12.79 15.63 2.45
C VAL A 3 12.99 15.01 3.83
N GLN A 4 12.53 15.71 4.87
CA GLN A 4 12.46 15.12 6.21
C GLN A 4 11.50 13.94 6.21
N ALA A 5 11.84 12.86 6.90
CA ALA A 5 11.06 11.62 6.91
C ALA A 5 9.67 11.80 7.55
N GLY A 6 9.51 12.83 8.39
CA GLY A 6 8.24 13.24 8.98
C GLY A 6 7.31 14.01 8.04
N ALA A 7 7.79 14.44 6.86
CA ALA A 7 6.95 15.13 5.88
C ALA A 7 5.80 14.23 5.42
N ARG A 8 4.58 14.78 5.35
CA ARG A 8 3.41 14.05 4.87
C ARG A 8 3.51 13.81 3.37
N VAL A 9 3.12 12.63 2.89
CA VAL A 9 3.15 12.28 1.46
C VAL A 9 2.40 13.32 0.61
N GLY A 10 1.25 13.80 1.09
CA GLY A 10 0.48 14.86 0.42
C GLY A 10 1.24 16.19 0.32
N ALA A 11 1.96 16.59 1.38
CA ALA A 11 2.77 17.81 1.35
C ALA A 11 3.97 17.69 0.41
N VAL A 12 4.58 16.49 0.32
CA VAL A 12 5.63 16.20 -0.67
C VAL A 12 5.06 16.32 -2.10
N ASN A 13 3.88 15.76 -2.36
CA ASN A 13 3.21 15.89 -3.66
C ASN A 13 2.93 17.35 -4.03
N ASP A 14 2.41 18.16 -3.10
CA ASP A 14 2.13 19.58 -3.31
C ASP A 14 3.42 20.36 -3.68
N TYR A 15 4.50 20.12 -2.93
CA TYR A 15 5.81 20.71 -3.23
C TYR A 15 6.33 20.29 -4.62
N LEU A 16 6.23 19.01 -4.97
CA LEU A 16 6.68 18.51 -6.27
C LEU A 16 5.87 19.08 -7.42
N MET A 17 4.55 19.21 -7.26
CA MET A 17 3.68 19.81 -8.27
C MET A 17 4.08 21.26 -8.57
N GLN A 18 4.43 22.06 -7.56
CA GLN A 18 4.95 23.43 -7.74
C GLN A 18 6.28 23.46 -8.52
N LYS A 19 7.03 22.37 -8.50
CA LYS A 19 8.26 22.19 -9.28
C LYS A 19 8.05 21.47 -10.61
N GLN A 20 6.79 21.24 -11.01
CA GLN A 20 6.42 20.45 -12.20
C GLN A 20 7.02 19.04 -12.16
N ARG A 21 7.08 18.44 -10.97
CA ARG A 21 7.54 17.07 -10.72
C ARG A 21 6.44 16.27 -10.04
N SER A 22 6.60 14.95 -10.01
CA SER A 22 5.66 14.06 -9.34
C SER A 22 6.39 12.87 -8.69
N LEU A 23 5.75 12.27 -7.69
CA LEU A 23 6.05 10.91 -7.28
C LEU A 23 5.60 9.94 -8.39
N ARG A 24 6.26 8.78 -8.46
CA ARG A 24 5.90 7.67 -9.36
C ARG A 24 4.67 6.93 -8.83
N THR A 25 4.59 6.74 -7.53
CA THR A 25 3.47 6.07 -6.88
C THR A 25 3.21 6.66 -5.51
N MET A 26 1.99 6.45 -5.02
CA MET A 26 1.59 6.72 -3.64
C MET A 26 0.45 5.77 -3.24
N GLY A 27 0.23 5.60 -1.94
CA GLY A 27 -0.97 4.92 -1.44
C GLY A 27 -2.25 5.69 -1.73
N GLY A 28 -3.40 5.10 -1.40
CA GLY A 28 -4.71 5.71 -1.66
C GLY A 28 -4.97 7.03 -0.92
N ARG A 29 -4.07 7.44 0.00
CA ARG A 29 -4.14 8.70 0.76
C ARG A 29 -2.76 9.32 0.96
N GLY A 30 -2.73 10.64 1.20
CA GLY A 30 -1.50 11.43 1.43
C GLY A 30 -1.15 11.73 2.90
N GLY A 31 -1.87 11.14 3.85
CA GLY A 31 -1.80 11.50 5.27
C GLY A 31 -0.66 10.84 6.05
N GLN A 32 -0.05 9.77 5.54
CA GLN A 32 1.13 9.17 6.19
C GLN A 32 2.35 10.09 6.05
N THR A 33 3.30 9.97 6.99
CA THR A 33 4.64 10.52 6.76
C THR A 33 5.35 9.69 5.69
N ILE A 34 6.24 10.28 4.91
CA ILE A 34 6.97 9.57 3.86
C ILE A 34 7.83 8.44 4.45
N GLY A 35 8.42 8.67 5.63
CA GLY A 35 9.15 7.65 6.37
C GLY A 35 8.24 6.51 6.80
N GLY A 36 7.12 6.79 7.46
CA GLY A 36 6.18 5.74 7.91
C GLY A 36 5.61 4.93 6.76
N ALA A 37 5.28 5.59 5.65
CA ALA A 37 4.80 4.95 4.43
C ALA A 37 5.87 4.01 3.84
N ALA A 38 7.10 4.49 3.69
CA ALA A 38 8.19 3.69 3.15
C ALA A 38 8.53 2.49 4.05
N LEU A 39 8.73 2.73 5.36
CA LEU A 39 9.22 1.73 6.31
C LEU A 39 8.30 0.52 6.50
N THR A 40 7.05 0.63 6.07
CA THR A 40 6.04 -0.45 6.11
C THR A 40 5.68 -0.99 4.74
N GLY A 41 6.30 -0.48 3.66
CA GLY A 41 6.11 -0.99 2.30
C GLY A 41 4.90 -0.41 1.55
N SER A 42 4.43 0.79 1.90
CA SER A 42 3.29 1.42 1.23
C SER A 42 3.48 1.52 -0.28
N HIS A 43 2.41 1.29 -1.03
CA HIS A 43 2.39 1.25 -2.49
C HIS A 43 1.07 1.83 -3.02
N GLY A 44 1.00 2.07 -4.33
CA GLY A 44 -0.23 2.41 -5.03
C GLY A 44 -0.76 1.26 -5.85
N SER A 45 -1.44 1.60 -6.95
CA SER A 45 -1.90 0.66 -7.98
C SER A 45 -1.37 1.01 -9.36
N GLN A 46 -0.19 1.64 -9.40
CA GLN A 46 0.50 1.98 -10.63
C GLN A 46 1.25 0.75 -11.15
N ILE A 47 0.74 0.15 -12.22
CA ILE A 47 1.06 -1.22 -12.62
C ILE A 47 2.56 -1.45 -12.84
N ASP A 48 3.21 -0.47 -13.47
CA ASP A 48 4.62 -0.56 -13.85
C ASP A 48 5.55 0.18 -12.89
N GLN A 49 5.05 0.60 -11.73
CA GLN A 49 5.83 1.28 -10.71
C GLN A 49 6.06 0.35 -9.52
N ARG A 50 7.25 0.46 -8.92
CA ARG A 50 7.55 -0.17 -7.64
C ARG A 50 6.96 0.65 -6.48
N PRO A 51 6.78 0.06 -5.28
CA PRO A 51 6.29 0.75 -4.09
C PRO A 51 7.05 2.03 -3.69
N ILE A 52 6.51 2.80 -2.75
CA ILE A 52 7.14 4.01 -2.19
C ILE A 52 8.60 3.80 -1.73
N PRO A 53 8.98 2.74 -0.98
CA PRO A 53 10.37 2.52 -0.57
C PRO A 53 11.36 2.49 -1.74
N ASP A 54 10.92 2.05 -2.93
CA ASP A 54 11.76 1.99 -4.12
C ASP A 54 12.04 3.35 -4.76
N GLN A 55 11.31 4.40 -4.38
CA GLN A 55 11.59 5.77 -4.80
C GLN A 55 12.72 6.42 -3.96
N ILE A 56 13.13 5.80 -2.85
CA ILE A 56 14.17 6.35 -1.96
C ILE A 56 15.56 6.00 -2.48
N ARG A 57 16.38 7.00 -2.77
CA ARG A 57 17.74 6.85 -3.30
C ARG A 57 18.83 7.05 -2.26
N GLY A 58 18.49 7.66 -1.14
CA GLY A 58 19.36 7.76 0.01
C GLY A 58 18.56 7.99 1.29
N VAL A 59 19.13 7.53 2.40
CA VAL A 59 18.52 7.58 3.74
C VAL A 59 19.49 8.26 4.69
N HIS A 60 19.05 9.35 5.31
CA HIS A 60 19.73 9.91 6.48
C HIS A 60 19.21 9.19 7.72
N LEU A 61 20.06 8.37 8.33
CA LEU A 61 19.73 7.50 9.46
C LEU A 61 20.55 7.90 10.69
N ILE A 62 19.88 8.02 11.84
CA ILE A 62 20.55 8.15 13.14
C ILE A 62 20.58 6.77 13.79
N GLY A 63 21.78 6.21 13.88
CA GLY A 63 22.06 4.85 14.35
C GLY A 63 22.62 4.81 15.77
N ARG A 64 23.59 3.90 15.99
CA ARG A 64 24.21 3.65 17.31
C ARG A 64 24.85 4.92 17.88
N GLY A 65 24.67 5.17 19.18
CA GLY A 65 25.31 6.31 19.87
C GLY A 65 25.01 7.70 19.26
N GLY A 66 23.96 7.83 18.44
CA GLY A 66 23.66 9.07 17.72
C GLY A 66 24.45 9.26 16.41
N GLU A 67 25.16 8.24 15.92
CA GLU A 67 25.89 8.29 14.65
C GLU A 67 24.95 8.65 13.50
N SER A 68 25.33 9.69 12.75
CA SER A 68 24.59 10.20 11.60
C SER A 68 25.14 9.57 10.32
N LEU A 69 24.33 8.76 9.65
CA LEU A 69 24.70 8.02 8.44
C LEU A 69 23.93 8.55 7.23
N TRP A 70 24.61 8.74 6.11
CA TRP A 70 23.97 8.82 4.79
C TRP A 70 24.16 7.48 4.08
N ILE A 71 23.08 6.73 3.94
CA ILE A 71 23.06 5.43 3.27
C ILE A 71 22.56 5.60 1.84
N GLU A 72 23.32 5.12 0.85
CA GLU A 72 22.91 5.07 -0.55
C GLU A 72 23.38 3.77 -1.23
N ALA A 73 22.88 3.50 -2.42
CA ALA A 73 23.33 2.34 -3.21
C ALA A 73 24.75 2.56 -3.73
N ALA A 74 25.61 1.54 -3.62
CA ALA A 74 26.94 1.58 -4.23
C ALA A 74 26.85 1.52 -5.77
N SER A 75 25.88 0.76 -6.29
CA SER A 75 25.64 0.66 -7.73
C SER A 75 25.14 1.96 -8.39
N ARG A 76 24.57 2.88 -7.59
CA ARG A 76 24.02 4.13 -8.10
C ARG A 76 24.19 5.26 -7.08
N PRO A 77 25.44 5.73 -6.87
CA PRO A 77 25.76 6.81 -5.93
C PRO A 77 24.94 8.08 -6.21
N LEU A 78 24.62 8.84 -5.16
CA LEU A 78 23.83 10.07 -5.27
C LEU A 78 24.61 11.30 -4.78
N VAL A 79 25.39 11.15 -3.71
CA VAL A 79 26.15 12.27 -3.11
C VAL A 79 27.65 12.03 -3.12
N THR A 80 28.42 13.10 -2.96
CA THR A 80 29.87 13.04 -2.77
C THR A 80 30.21 12.91 -1.28
N ASP A 81 31.38 12.37 -1.00
CA ASP A 81 31.90 12.20 0.36
C ASP A 81 32.01 13.56 1.08
N GLY A 82 32.41 14.61 0.37
CA GLY A 82 32.49 15.97 0.89
C GLY A 82 31.13 16.59 1.26
N TRP A 83 30.05 16.23 0.55
CA TRP A 83 28.71 16.66 0.93
C TRP A 83 28.29 16.01 2.26
N ALA A 84 28.46 14.70 2.39
CA ALA A 84 28.12 13.98 3.61
C ALA A 84 28.91 14.50 4.81
N GLN A 85 30.23 14.70 4.66
CA GLN A 85 31.08 15.23 5.71
C GLN A 85 30.67 16.64 6.15
N LYS A 86 30.33 17.53 5.19
CA LYS A 86 29.86 18.89 5.48
C LYS A 86 28.59 18.90 6.33
N GLU A 87 27.70 17.95 6.09
CA GLU A 87 26.45 17.79 6.84
C GLU A 87 26.61 16.95 8.13
N GLY A 88 27.85 16.63 8.52
CA GLY A 88 28.14 15.84 9.71
C GLY A 88 27.67 14.38 9.62
N MET A 89 27.59 13.84 8.39
CA MET A 89 27.16 12.47 8.12
C MET A 89 28.34 11.61 7.65
N LYS A 90 28.34 10.35 8.06
CA LYS A 90 29.20 9.32 7.47
C LYS A 90 28.49 8.71 6.26
N LEU A 91 29.15 8.78 5.10
CA LEU A 91 28.65 8.16 3.88
C LEU A 91 28.85 6.64 3.91
N VAL A 92 27.79 5.90 3.60
CA VAL A 92 27.79 4.44 3.45
C VAL A 92 27.17 4.09 2.11
N ARG A 93 27.98 3.52 1.22
CA ARG A 93 27.54 3.03 -0.10
C ARG A 93 27.39 1.52 -0.07
N ASP A 94 26.16 1.04 -0.01
CA ASP A 94 25.84 -0.38 0.12
C ASP A 94 24.38 -0.63 -0.31
N ASP A 95 24.22 -1.32 -1.44
CA ASP A 95 22.91 -1.63 -2.05
C ASP A 95 21.99 -2.40 -1.09
N ASP A 96 22.51 -3.47 -0.49
CA ASP A 96 21.76 -4.30 0.45
C ASP A 96 21.37 -3.51 1.71
N LEU A 97 22.24 -2.61 2.18
CA LEU A 97 21.92 -1.76 3.33
C LEU A 97 20.79 -0.78 3.00
N LEU A 98 20.83 -0.15 1.83
CA LEU A 98 19.74 0.73 1.40
C LEU A 98 18.43 -0.06 1.27
N ASP A 99 18.47 -1.23 0.62
CA ASP A 99 17.31 -2.10 0.41
C ASP A 99 16.75 -2.66 1.72
N ALA A 100 17.60 -2.85 2.73
CA ALA A 100 17.16 -3.21 4.09
C ALA A 100 16.53 -2.02 4.83
N ALA A 101 17.12 -0.82 4.69
CA ALA A 101 16.71 0.36 5.45
C ALA A 101 15.36 0.95 5.00
N VAL A 102 15.01 0.81 3.72
CA VAL A 102 13.78 1.43 3.17
C VAL A 102 12.50 0.72 3.59
N VAL A 103 12.55 -0.56 3.96
CA VAL A 103 11.48 -1.27 4.68
C VAL A 103 12.10 -1.91 5.92
N SER A 104 12.21 -1.13 6.99
CA SER A 104 12.86 -1.55 8.23
C SER A 104 11.91 -1.76 9.40
N VAL A 105 10.61 -1.45 9.26
CA VAL A 105 9.64 -1.55 10.35
C VAL A 105 10.13 -0.82 11.63
N GLY A 106 10.89 0.27 11.46
CA GLY A 106 11.48 1.06 12.55
C GLY A 106 12.67 0.41 13.28
N CYS A 107 13.22 -0.69 12.76
CA CYS A 107 14.21 -1.49 13.48
C CYS A 107 15.67 -1.04 13.29
N PHE A 108 15.95 -0.08 12.40
CA PHE A 108 17.33 0.29 12.01
C PHE A 108 17.87 1.54 12.72
N GLY A 109 17.01 2.31 13.39
CA GLY A 109 17.34 3.63 13.90
C GLY A 109 16.24 4.64 13.61
N LEU A 110 16.55 5.92 13.79
CA LEU A 110 15.65 7.00 13.40
C LEU A 110 15.98 7.46 11.97
N VAL A 111 15.04 7.23 11.05
CA VAL A 111 15.15 7.81 9.70
C VAL A 111 14.80 9.29 9.80
N HIS A 112 15.80 10.16 9.65
CA HIS A 112 15.64 11.60 9.78
C HIS A 112 15.18 12.25 8.47
N ALA A 113 15.79 11.85 7.35
CA ALA A 113 15.45 12.35 6.02
C ALA A 113 15.66 11.28 4.94
N VAL A 114 15.00 11.46 3.79
CA VAL A 114 15.13 10.59 2.62
C VAL A 114 15.29 11.40 1.34
N ALA A 115 16.16 10.95 0.43
CA ALA A 115 16.21 11.46 -0.93
C ALA A 115 15.26 10.65 -1.82
N LEU A 116 14.26 11.31 -2.41
CA LEU A 116 13.30 10.72 -3.33
C LEU A 116 13.68 10.99 -4.78
N GLU A 117 13.66 9.94 -5.60
CA GLU A 117 13.69 10.03 -7.05
C GLU A 117 12.30 10.40 -7.57
N THR A 118 12.22 11.49 -8.33
CA THR A 118 10.96 12.01 -8.87
C THR A 118 10.92 11.82 -10.38
N VAL A 119 9.73 11.96 -10.96
CA VAL A 119 9.53 12.06 -12.41
C VAL A 119 9.01 13.44 -12.77
N ASP A 120 8.96 13.73 -14.06
CA ASP A 120 8.24 14.92 -14.56
C ASP A 120 6.79 14.89 -14.08
N GLY A 121 6.23 16.09 -13.87
CA GLY A 121 4.82 16.25 -13.57
C GLY A 121 3.97 15.60 -14.66
N PHE A 122 2.82 15.07 -14.28
CA PHE A 122 1.84 14.53 -15.22
C PHE A 122 0.44 14.67 -14.64
N ASN A 123 -0.55 14.74 -15.52
CA ASN A 123 -1.95 14.60 -15.15
C ASN A 123 -2.35 13.13 -15.22
N LEU A 124 -3.31 12.75 -14.37
CA LEU A 124 -4.06 11.51 -14.51
C LEU A 124 -5.40 11.82 -15.14
N ASP A 125 -5.66 11.17 -16.27
CA ASP A 125 -7.01 10.98 -16.77
C ASP A 125 -7.62 9.78 -16.03
N PHE A 126 -8.24 10.08 -14.90
CA PHE A 126 -8.77 9.13 -13.94
C PHE A 126 -10.22 8.79 -14.30
N HIS A 127 -10.54 7.50 -14.33
CA HIS A 127 -11.88 6.98 -14.53
C HIS A 127 -12.18 5.93 -13.48
N ARG A 128 -13.32 6.07 -12.80
CA ARG A 128 -13.87 5.08 -11.89
C ARG A 128 -15.31 4.79 -12.29
N VAL A 129 -15.60 3.53 -12.57
CA VAL A 129 -16.90 3.06 -13.07
C VAL A 129 -17.38 1.84 -12.30
N ARG A 130 -18.68 1.56 -12.38
CA ARG A 130 -19.30 0.34 -11.89
C ARG A 130 -19.26 -0.77 -12.92
N ARG A 131 -18.99 -2.00 -12.48
CA ARG A 131 -18.99 -3.22 -13.31
C ARG A 131 -19.47 -4.41 -12.48
N PRO A 132 -19.98 -5.49 -13.12
CA PRO A 132 -20.01 -6.80 -12.51
C PRO A 132 -18.60 -7.42 -12.47
N LEU A 133 -18.39 -8.42 -11.61
CA LEU A 133 -17.19 -9.25 -11.63
C LEU A 133 -17.31 -10.31 -12.74
N SER A 134 -17.14 -9.91 -14.00
CA SER A 134 -17.22 -10.82 -15.14
C SER A 134 -15.97 -11.70 -15.28
N GLU A 135 -16.05 -12.78 -16.07
CA GLU A 135 -14.88 -13.63 -16.33
C GLU A 135 -13.78 -12.87 -17.08
N GLU A 136 -14.12 -11.94 -17.95
CA GLU A 136 -13.15 -11.09 -18.64
C GLU A 136 -12.43 -10.16 -17.66
N LEU A 137 -13.14 -9.60 -16.66
CA LEU A 137 -12.49 -8.81 -15.61
C LEU A 137 -11.60 -9.67 -14.73
N ARG A 138 -12.02 -10.89 -14.37
CA ARG A 138 -11.20 -11.85 -13.63
C ARG A 138 -9.96 -12.26 -14.42
N ALA A 139 -10.09 -12.44 -15.73
CA ALA A 139 -8.97 -12.70 -16.63
C ALA A 139 -7.98 -11.54 -16.64
N LEU A 140 -8.49 -10.30 -16.72
CA LEU A 140 -7.67 -9.12 -16.66
C LEU A 140 -6.92 -8.99 -15.31
N MET A 141 -7.59 -9.30 -14.20
CA MET A 141 -6.98 -9.29 -12.86
C MET A 141 -5.83 -10.28 -12.71
N ARG A 142 -5.90 -11.47 -13.34
CA ARG A 142 -4.85 -12.50 -13.23
C ARG A 142 -3.78 -12.46 -14.32
N THR A 143 -3.96 -11.65 -15.37
CA THR A 143 -3.01 -11.58 -16.51
C THR A 143 -2.43 -10.19 -16.71
N LEU A 144 -3.16 -9.13 -16.35
CA LEU A 144 -2.90 -7.75 -16.78
C LEU A 144 -2.77 -7.61 -18.31
N ASP A 145 -3.42 -8.51 -19.06
CA ASP A 145 -3.50 -8.45 -20.52
C ASP A 145 -4.65 -7.53 -20.96
N PHE A 146 -4.31 -6.27 -21.19
CA PHE A 146 -5.25 -5.25 -21.68
C PHE A 146 -5.50 -5.33 -23.19
N GLY A 147 -4.86 -6.25 -23.91
CA GLY A 147 -5.05 -6.46 -25.35
C GLY A 147 -6.29 -7.31 -25.70
N ALA A 148 -6.82 -8.06 -24.74
CA ALA A 148 -7.91 -9.03 -24.93
C ALA A 148 -9.32 -8.42 -25.17
N GLY A 149 -9.42 -7.14 -25.55
CA GLY A 149 -10.68 -6.51 -25.93
C GLY A 149 -11.62 -6.11 -24.77
N TYR A 150 -11.16 -6.17 -23.52
CA TYR A 150 -11.94 -5.65 -22.39
C TYR A 150 -12.06 -4.11 -22.48
N ALA A 151 -13.29 -3.60 -22.55
CA ALA A 151 -13.55 -2.18 -22.72
C ALA A 151 -13.25 -1.37 -21.45
N LEU A 152 -12.05 -0.78 -21.41
CA LEU A 152 -11.64 0.17 -20.37
C LEU A 152 -12.22 1.57 -20.61
N PRO A 153 -12.62 2.31 -19.56
CA PRO A 153 -13.01 3.70 -19.71
C PRO A 153 -11.79 4.60 -19.97
N GLY A 154 -11.98 5.61 -20.81
CA GLY A 154 -10.99 6.67 -21.07
C GLY A 154 -9.86 6.33 -22.03
N GLY A 155 -9.70 5.09 -22.47
CA GLY A 155 -8.61 4.74 -23.39
C GLY A 155 -8.51 3.24 -23.72
N THR A 156 -7.55 2.92 -24.56
CA THR A 156 -7.21 1.54 -24.96
C THR A 156 -5.75 1.23 -24.61
N GLY A 157 -5.41 -0.06 -24.49
CA GLY A 157 -4.08 -0.51 -24.11
C GLY A 157 -3.86 -0.55 -22.60
N ARG A 158 -2.59 -0.52 -22.19
CA ARG A 158 -2.20 -0.68 -20.78
C ARG A 158 -2.34 0.64 -20.00
N PRO A 159 -3.24 0.73 -19.01
CA PRO A 159 -3.39 1.93 -18.21
C PRO A 159 -2.21 2.11 -17.24
N TYR A 160 -1.99 3.34 -16.79
CA TYR A 160 -0.98 3.63 -15.78
C TYR A 160 -1.36 3.07 -14.40
N HIS A 161 -2.66 3.12 -14.07
CA HIS A 161 -3.23 2.64 -12.83
C HIS A 161 -4.40 1.72 -13.14
N PHE A 162 -4.52 0.62 -12.40
CA PHE A 162 -5.64 -0.32 -12.47
C PHE A 162 -5.96 -0.80 -11.06
N GLU A 163 -7.16 -0.56 -10.56
CA GLU A 163 -7.61 -0.96 -9.22
C GLU A 163 -9.03 -1.55 -9.34
N VAL A 164 -9.28 -2.65 -8.64
CA VAL A 164 -10.58 -3.33 -8.61
C VAL A 164 -11.02 -3.48 -7.16
N VAL A 165 -12.15 -2.87 -6.79
CA VAL A 165 -12.73 -2.98 -5.44
C VAL A 165 -14.07 -3.69 -5.52
N ILE A 166 -14.18 -4.79 -4.80
CA ILE A 166 -15.29 -5.75 -4.88
C ILE A 166 -16.11 -5.67 -3.59
N ASN A 167 -17.42 -5.53 -3.74
CA ASN A 167 -18.36 -5.92 -2.68
C ASN A 167 -18.53 -7.45 -2.74
N PRO A 168 -18.03 -8.20 -1.72
CA PRO A 168 -18.01 -9.66 -1.77
C PRO A 168 -19.42 -10.28 -1.77
N TYR A 169 -20.45 -9.53 -1.40
CA TYR A 169 -21.85 -10.00 -1.39
C TYR A 169 -22.63 -9.65 -2.66
N ALA A 170 -22.02 -8.94 -3.61
CA ALA A 170 -22.69 -8.44 -4.81
C ALA A 170 -21.89 -8.74 -6.09
N THR A 171 -21.06 -9.78 -6.11
CA THR A 171 -20.14 -10.08 -7.23
C THR A 171 -20.84 -10.21 -8.59
N ALA A 172 -22.05 -10.78 -8.63
CA ALA A 172 -22.87 -10.92 -9.83
C ALA A 172 -23.71 -9.67 -10.16
N ALA A 173 -23.81 -8.70 -9.24
CA ALA A 173 -24.58 -7.48 -9.47
C ALA A 173 -23.86 -6.58 -10.49
N PRO A 174 -24.58 -5.89 -11.39
CA PRO A 174 -23.98 -4.98 -12.37
C PRO A 174 -23.13 -3.86 -11.77
N ASP A 175 -23.35 -3.54 -10.49
CA ASP A 175 -22.69 -2.48 -9.72
C ASP A 175 -21.91 -3.02 -8.50
N GLY A 176 -21.65 -4.32 -8.44
CA GLY A 176 -20.93 -4.95 -7.33
C GLY A 176 -19.44 -4.64 -7.26
N VAL A 177 -18.86 -4.09 -8.33
CA VAL A 177 -17.43 -3.77 -8.44
C VAL A 177 -17.23 -2.32 -8.81
N SER A 178 -16.26 -1.68 -8.16
CA SER A 178 -15.65 -0.43 -8.60
C SER A 178 -14.37 -0.72 -9.37
N LEU A 179 -14.33 -0.38 -10.66
CA LEU A 179 -13.15 -0.43 -11.49
C LEU A 179 -12.57 0.98 -11.64
N THR A 180 -11.33 1.17 -11.19
CA THR A 180 -10.58 2.42 -11.39
C THR A 180 -9.45 2.19 -12.39
N VAL A 181 -9.38 3.00 -13.45
CA VAL A 181 -8.24 3.09 -14.35
C VAL A 181 -7.77 4.52 -14.51
N CYS A 182 -6.48 4.73 -14.70
CA CYS A 182 -5.95 6.06 -15.01
C CYS A 182 -4.96 6.00 -16.18
N TRP A 183 -4.95 7.05 -16.98
CA TRP A 183 -3.99 7.26 -18.07
C TRP A 183 -3.11 8.47 -17.75
N LYS A 184 -1.84 8.45 -18.17
CA LYS A 184 -0.97 9.62 -18.06
C LYS A 184 -1.27 10.60 -19.19
N LYS A 185 -1.39 11.87 -18.85
CA LYS A 185 -1.44 12.99 -19.78
C LYS A 185 -0.31 13.98 -19.50
N PRO A 186 0.08 14.80 -20.49
CA PRO A 186 0.99 15.92 -20.26
C PRO A 186 0.55 16.75 -19.06
N PHE A 187 1.52 17.27 -18.32
CA PHE A 187 1.23 18.09 -17.15
C PHE A 187 0.51 19.38 -17.55
N ALA A 188 -0.61 19.64 -16.91
CA ALA A 188 -1.31 20.90 -16.98
C ALA A 188 -1.81 21.25 -15.58
N VAL A 189 -1.44 22.43 -15.09
CA VAL A 189 -1.98 22.94 -13.82
C VAL A 189 -3.40 23.43 -14.09
N PRO A 190 -4.44 22.80 -13.54
CA PRO A 190 -5.78 23.32 -13.69
C PRO A 190 -5.88 24.69 -12.97
N PRO A 191 -6.72 25.62 -13.44
CA PRO A 191 -7.00 26.84 -12.69
C PRO A 191 -7.43 26.49 -11.25
N PRO A 192 -7.12 27.34 -10.25
CA PRO A 192 -7.57 27.09 -8.89
C PRO A 192 -9.08 26.87 -8.89
N PRO A 193 -9.61 25.88 -8.15
CA PRO A 193 -11.04 25.64 -8.12
C PRO A 193 -11.73 26.94 -7.71
N PRO A 194 -12.79 27.40 -8.43
CA PRO A 194 -13.59 28.52 -7.95
C PRO A 194 -14.10 28.18 -6.56
N GLY A 195 -13.97 29.14 -5.64
CA GLY A 195 -14.18 28.98 -4.20
C GLY A 195 -15.24 27.94 -3.86
N GLY A 196 -14.80 26.83 -3.28
CA GLY A 196 -15.66 25.72 -2.94
C GLY A 196 -14.84 24.74 -2.14
N GLY A 197 -15.02 24.76 -0.82
CA GLY A 197 -14.36 23.82 0.06
C GLY A 197 -14.54 22.41 -0.49
N SER A 198 -13.47 21.62 -0.48
CA SER A 198 -13.65 20.18 -0.57
C SER A 198 -14.59 19.82 0.58
N LEU A 199 -15.86 19.57 0.28
CA LEU A 199 -16.74 18.79 1.13
C LEU A 199 -15.98 17.48 1.32
N GLN A 200 -15.20 17.41 2.39
CA GLN A 200 -14.67 16.17 2.89
C GLN A 200 -15.94 15.42 3.30
N PRO A 201 -16.24 14.25 2.70
CA PRO A 201 -17.40 13.45 3.11
C PRO A 201 -17.16 12.82 4.50
N GLY A 202 -16.51 13.55 5.41
CA GLY A 202 -15.88 12.98 6.58
C GLY A 202 -16.88 12.65 7.66
N ALA A 203 -17.79 13.58 7.93
CA ALA A 203 -18.85 13.40 8.90
C ALA A 203 -19.87 12.36 8.41
N GLU A 204 -20.39 12.49 7.18
CA GLU A 204 -21.40 11.58 6.64
C GLU A 204 -20.91 10.13 6.48
N VAL A 205 -19.67 9.93 6.02
CA VAL A 205 -19.07 8.58 5.95
C VAL A 205 -18.72 8.05 7.34
N GLY A 206 -18.29 8.93 8.26
CA GLY A 206 -18.02 8.58 9.65
C GLY A 206 -19.28 8.14 10.40
N ASP A 207 -20.38 8.88 10.24
CA ASP A 207 -21.69 8.62 10.86
C ASP A 207 -22.33 7.36 10.28
N LEU A 208 -22.24 7.18 8.95
CA LEU A 208 -22.63 5.93 8.31
C LEU A 208 -21.83 4.77 8.93
N LEU A 209 -20.50 4.83 8.95
CA LEU A 209 -19.67 3.76 9.51
C LEU A 209 -19.86 3.51 11.01
N ALA A 210 -20.14 4.54 11.80
CA ALA A 210 -20.44 4.42 13.22
C ALA A 210 -21.80 3.74 13.47
N ALA A 211 -22.83 4.11 12.70
CA ALA A 211 -24.14 3.44 12.74
C ALA A 211 -24.04 1.95 12.34
N LEU A 212 -23.08 1.61 11.48
CA LEU A 212 -22.86 0.26 11.00
C LEU A 212 -22.09 -0.64 11.98
N ALA A 213 -21.29 -0.07 12.88
CA ALA A 213 -20.53 -0.80 13.90
C ALA A 213 -21.43 -1.50 14.95
N GLY A 214 -22.69 -1.07 15.08
CA GLY A 214 -23.71 -1.69 15.93
C GLY A 214 -24.64 -2.67 15.22
N LEU A 215 -24.39 -2.99 13.94
CA LEU A 215 -25.32 -3.83 13.18
C LEU A 215 -25.26 -5.30 13.55
N ALA A 216 -26.43 -5.93 13.51
CA ALA A 216 -26.53 -7.39 13.48
C ALA A 216 -25.86 -7.93 12.19
N PRO A 217 -25.20 -9.10 12.24
CA PRO A 217 -24.50 -9.70 11.09
C PRO A 217 -25.34 -9.80 9.80
N GLY A 218 -26.66 -9.95 9.92
CA GLY A 218 -27.59 -10.02 8.78
C GLY A 218 -27.72 -8.72 7.98
N ALA A 219 -27.39 -7.55 8.55
CA ALA A 219 -27.49 -6.26 7.87
C ALA A 219 -26.22 -5.87 7.09
N VAL A 220 -25.09 -6.56 7.35
CA VAL A 220 -23.78 -6.26 6.74
C VAL A 220 -23.81 -6.26 5.20
N PRO A 221 -24.43 -7.24 4.49
CA PRO A 221 -24.40 -7.27 3.04
C PRO A 221 -25.00 -6.02 2.36
N THR A 222 -26.18 -5.58 2.79
CA THR A 222 -26.86 -4.39 2.25
C THR A 222 -26.05 -3.12 2.50
N THR A 223 -25.46 -3.03 3.70
CA THR A 223 -24.59 -1.94 4.11
C THR A 223 -23.35 -1.80 3.23
N LEU A 224 -22.72 -2.90 2.82
CA LEU A 224 -21.48 -2.81 2.03
C LEU A 224 -21.70 -2.17 0.66
N GLN A 225 -22.89 -2.27 0.08
CA GLN A 225 -23.19 -1.57 -1.17
C GLN A 225 -23.24 -0.05 -0.96
N LEU A 226 -23.80 0.41 0.16
CA LEU A 226 -23.75 1.83 0.54
C LEU A 226 -22.30 2.28 0.76
N LEU A 227 -21.48 1.46 1.43
CA LEU A 227 -20.07 1.74 1.64
C LEU A 227 -19.30 1.87 0.32
N LEU A 228 -19.51 0.94 -0.61
CA LEU A 228 -18.91 0.97 -1.94
C LEU A 228 -19.31 2.24 -2.71
N ASN A 229 -20.58 2.65 -2.62
CA ASN A 229 -21.11 3.87 -3.23
C ASN A 229 -20.50 5.14 -2.65
N GLN A 230 -20.31 5.19 -1.34
CA GLN A 230 -19.76 6.37 -0.66
C GLN A 230 -18.23 6.47 -0.78
N GLN A 231 -17.49 5.37 -0.61
CA GLN A 231 -16.03 5.40 -0.63
C GLN A 231 -15.44 5.38 -2.06
N TYR A 232 -16.15 4.74 -2.99
CA TYR A 232 -15.71 4.58 -4.36
C TYR A 232 -16.78 5.03 -5.36
N PRO A 233 -17.26 6.30 -5.30
CA PRO A 233 -18.26 6.80 -6.23
C PRO A 233 -17.69 6.85 -7.65
N PRO A 234 -18.50 6.58 -8.70
CA PRO A 234 -18.10 6.81 -10.07
C PRO A 234 -17.55 8.23 -10.23
N LYS A 235 -16.43 8.36 -10.94
CA LYS A 235 -15.70 9.63 -11.03
C LYS A 235 -14.86 9.64 -12.30
N THR A 236 -14.92 10.74 -13.03
CA THR A 236 -13.95 11.07 -14.07
C THR A 236 -13.28 12.38 -13.71
N VAL A 237 -11.94 12.41 -13.72
CA VAL A 237 -11.19 13.64 -13.46
C VAL A 237 -9.91 13.65 -14.29
N ASP A 238 -9.59 14.81 -14.85
CA ASP A 238 -8.28 15.11 -15.42
C ASP A 238 -7.58 16.10 -14.50
N ALA A 239 -6.58 15.65 -13.76
CA ALA A 239 -5.87 16.51 -12.82
C ALA A 239 -4.44 15.99 -12.55
N PRO A 240 -3.52 16.88 -12.12
CA PRO A 240 -2.23 16.48 -11.61
C PRO A 240 -2.31 15.34 -10.60
N PHE A 241 -1.35 14.41 -10.64
CA PHE A 241 -1.25 13.27 -9.73
C PHE A 241 -1.43 13.65 -8.25
N ALA A 242 -0.87 14.80 -7.84
CA ALA A 242 -0.95 15.34 -6.49
C ALA A 242 -2.38 15.64 -5.99
N ILE A 243 -3.33 15.90 -6.91
CA ILE A 243 -4.69 16.38 -6.60
C ILE A 243 -5.71 15.22 -6.62
N VAL A 244 -5.45 14.17 -7.40
CA VAL A 244 -6.43 13.13 -7.72
C VAL A 244 -6.80 12.29 -6.48
N PHE A 245 -5.82 12.03 -5.61
CA PHE A 245 -5.98 11.21 -4.41
C PHE A 245 -6.15 12.06 -3.14
N PRO A 246 -7.05 11.66 -2.22
CA PRO A 246 -7.35 12.45 -1.02
C PRO A 246 -6.17 12.51 -0.05
N ARG A 247 -6.02 13.64 0.67
CA ARG A 247 -4.95 13.80 1.66
C ARG A 247 -5.24 13.07 2.97
N ASN A 248 -6.41 13.32 3.56
CA ASN A 248 -6.73 12.87 4.91
C ASN A 248 -7.69 11.68 4.92
N VAL A 249 -7.71 11.01 6.06
CA VAL A 249 -8.78 10.11 6.46
C VAL A 249 -9.90 10.98 7.05
N PRO A 250 -11.18 10.74 6.72
CA PRO A 250 -12.32 11.28 7.46
C PRO A 250 -12.11 11.27 8.98
N VAL A 251 -12.48 12.36 9.66
CA VAL A 251 -12.49 12.43 11.13
C VAL A 251 -13.42 11.33 11.67
N GLY A 252 -12.99 10.60 12.70
CA GLY A 252 -13.76 9.49 13.29
C GLY A 252 -13.64 8.15 12.56
N PHE A 253 -13.12 8.13 11.33
CA PHE A 253 -12.90 6.88 10.60
C PHE A 253 -11.62 6.19 11.06
N LYS A 254 -11.79 5.05 11.73
CA LYS A 254 -10.70 4.15 12.15
C LYS A 254 -10.79 2.85 11.35
N PRO A 255 -10.41 2.83 10.07
CA PRO A 255 -10.43 1.59 9.30
C PRO A 255 -9.47 0.59 9.93
N LEU A 256 -9.93 -0.66 10.00
CA LEU A 256 -9.07 -1.80 10.25
C LEU A 256 -8.83 -2.48 8.91
N ALA A 257 -7.61 -2.92 8.66
CA ALA A 257 -7.31 -3.63 7.42
C ALA A 257 -6.31 -4.75 7.67
N ALA A 258 -6.46 -5.80 6.88
CA ALA A 258 -5.38 -6.72 6.56
C ALA A 258 -5.03 -6.51 5.08
N GLU A 259 -3.79 -6.80 4.71
CA GLU A 259 -3.38 -6.75 3.31
C GLU A 259 -2.31 -7.81 3.07
N LEU A 260 -2.34 -8.36 1.87
CA LEU A 260 -1.37 -9.32 1.39
C LEU A 260 -0.95 -8.97 -0.03
N SER A 261 0.13 -9.60 -0.49
CA SER A 261 0.61 -9.52 -1.86
C SER A 261 0.97 -10.90 -2.37
N LEU A 262 0.76 -11.14 -3.66
CA LEU A 262 1.00 -12.41 -4.34
C LEU A 262 1.33 -12.17 -5.83
N PRO A 263 1.87 -13.17 -6.56
CA PRO A 263 2.05 -13.07 -8.00
C PRO A 263 0.73 -12.80 -8.71
N VAL A 264 0.68 -11.90 -9.69
CA VAL A 264 -0.55 -11.57 -10.44
C VAL A 264 -1.28 -12.81 -10.96
N ALA A 265 -0.55 -13.84 -11.42
CA ALA A 265 -1.13 -15.09 -11.89
C ALA A 265 -2.00 -15.83 -10.85
N GLN A 266 -1.78 -15.58 -9.56
CA GLN A 266 -2.54 -16.18 -8.46
C GLN A 266 -3.75 -15.31 -8.03
N ALA A 267 -3.98 -14.13 -8.63
CA ALA A 267 -5.03 -13.19 -8.21
C ALA A 267 -6.42 -13.83 -8.16
N ASP A 268 -6.78 -14.60 -9.18
CA ASP A 268 -8.10 -15.21 -9.29
C ASP A 268 -8.28 -16.40 -8.34
N ALA A 269 -7.23 -17.21 -8.15
CA ALA A 269 -7.24 -18.28 -7.16
C ALA A 269 -7.40 -17.73 -5.74
N ALA A 270 -6.69 -16.63 -5.42
CA ALA A 270 -6.84 -15.94 -4.15
C ALA A 270 -8.27 -15.39 -3.95
N LEU A 271 -8.85 -14.78 -4.99
CA LEU A 271 -10.23 -14.29 -4.94
C LEU A 271 -11.23 -15.40 -4.62
N GLN A 272 -11.09 -16.58 -5.22
CA GLN A 272 -11.95 -17.73 -4.92
C GLN A 272 -11.84 -18.17 -3.46
N VAL A 273 -10.62 -18.27 -2.92
CA VAL A 273 -10.40 -18.61 -1.50
C VAL A 273 -11.01 -17.57 -0.57
N ILE A 274 -10.87 -16.28 -0.90
CA ILE A 274 -11.43 -15.16 -0.14
C ILE A 274 -12.96 -15.26 -0.08
N LEU A 275 -13.62 -15.40 -1.24
CA LEU A 275 -15.08 -15.47 -1.30
C LEU A 275 -15.60 -16.71 -0.56
N ALA A 276 -14.93 -17.86 -0.73
CA ALA A 276 -15.29 -19.09 -0.03
C ALA A 276 -15.19 -18.96 1.50
N GLU A 277 -14.15 -18.30 2.04
CA GLU A 277 -14.04 -18.07 3.48
C GLU A 277 -15.07 -17.06 4.00
N ILE A 278 -15.41 -16.04 3.20
CA ILE A 278 -16.50 -15.10 3.54
C ILE A 278 -17.84 -15.85 3.66
N ASP A 279 -18.15 -16.72 2.70
CA ASP A 279 -19.38 -17.52 2.72
C ASP A 279 -19.39 -18.55 3.86
N ALA A 280 -18.27 -19.26 4.07
CA ALA A 280 -18.13 -20.21 5.16
C ALA A 280 -18.27 -19.54 6.53
N SER A 281 -17.67 -18.36 6.72
CA SER A 281 -17.80 -17.59 7.96
C SER A 281 -19.23 -17.17 8.27
N ARG A 282 -20.03 -16.84 7.23
CA ARG A 282 -21.46 -16.55 7.42
C ARG A 282 -22.24 -17.79 7.81
N ALA A 283 -22.01 -18.90 7.10
CA ALA A 283 -22.75 -20.14 7.30
C ALA A 283 -22.42 -20.84 8.64
N GLN A 284 -21.15 -20.83 9.05
CA GLN A 284 -20.64 -21.67 10.14
C GLN A 284 -20.32 -20.90 11.42
N HIS A 285 -20.08 -19.60 11.31
CA HIS A 285 -19.61 -18.78 12.44
C HIS A 285 -20.50 -17.58 12.73
N GLN A 286 -21.65 -17.46 12.05
CA GLN A 286 -22.57 -16.33 12.17
C GLN A 286 -21.87 -14.97 12.01
N PHE A 287 -20.77 -14.94 11.25
CA PHE A 287 -19.94 -13.75 11.04
C PHE A 287 -20.02 -13.33 9.57
N ALA A 288 -20.46 -12.09 9.35
CA ALA A 288 -20.40 -11.46 8.03
C ALA A 288 -19.21 -10.51 7.99
N TYR A 289 -18.26 -10.76 7.08
CA TYR A 289 -17.11 -9.88 6.87
C TYR A 289 -17.59 -8.45 6.56
N PRO A 290 -17.23 -7.45 7.38
CA PRO A 290 -17.75 -6.09 7.30
C PRO A 290 -16.86 -5.17 6.46
N GLY A 291 -16.42 -5.64 5.29
CA GLY A 291 -15.45 -4.91 4.48
C GLY A 291 -15.50 -5.23 3.00
N LEU A 292 -14.82 -4.39 2.22
CA LEU A 292 -14.62 -4.61 0.79
C LEU A 292 -13.35 -5.44 0.57
N VAL A 293 -13.12 -5.87 -0.67
CA VAL A 293 -11.88 -6.52 -1.11
C VAL A 293 -11.29 -5.72 -2.26
N SER A 294 -10.09 -5.19 -2.10
CA SER A 294 -9.45 -4.29 -3.06
C SER A 294 -8.19 -4.91 -3.65
N PHE A 295 -8.13 -5.02 -4.97
CA PHE A 295 -6.98 -5.50 -5.74
C PHE A 295 -6.22 -4.33 -6.34
N ARG A 296 -4.92 -4.25 -6.05
CA ARG A 296 -4.01 -3.24 -6.59
C ARG A 296 -2.76 -3.88 -7.20
N TYR A 297 -2.11 -3.19 -8.13
CA TYR A 297 -1.03 -3.77 -8.93
C TYR A 297 0.22 -2.90 -8.96
N SER A 298 1.38 -3.56 -8.88
CA SER A 298 2.69 -2.91 -8.88
C SER A 298 3.79 -3.87 -9.33
N GLN A 299 5.00 -3.34 -9.49
CA GLN A 299 6.21 -4.14 -9.71
C GLN A 299 6.81 -4.63 -8.39
N ALA A 300 7.65 -5.68 -8.48
CA ALA A 300 8.39 -6.19 -7.33
C ALA A 300 9.25 -5.10 -6.67
N THR A 301 9.21 -5.02 -5.34
CA THR A 301 10.10 -4.17 -4.55
C THR A 301 11.51 -4.75 -4.48
N ARG A 302 12.51 -3.88 -4.43
CA ARG A 302 13.89 -4.27 -4.06
C ARG A 302 14.05 -4.47 -2.56
N ALA A 303 13.15 -3.92 -1.74
CA ALA A 303 13.29 -3.97 -0.30
C ALA A 303 13.32 -5.41 0.21
N LEU A 304 14.32 -5.73 1.04
CA LEU A 304 14.63 -7.12 1.40
C LEU A 304 13.44 -7.83 2.08
N ILE A 305 12.68 -7.10 2.89
CA ILE A 305 11.50 -7.60 3.58
C ILE A 305 10.21 -6.88 3.18
N GLY A 306 10.17 -6.17 2.04
CA GLY A 306 8.91 -5.58 1.55
C GLY A 306 7.93 -6.68 1.11
N MET A 307 6.62 -6.48 1.21
CA MET A 307 5.69 -7.57 0.87
C MET A 307 5.63 -7.88 -0.64
N ALA A 308 5.74 -6.87 -1.51
CA ALA A 308 5.61 -7.00 -2.96
C ALA A 308 6.83 -7.69 -3.62
N GLN A 309 7.06 -8.97 -3.33
CA GLN A 309 8.26 -9.72 -3.76
C GLN A 309 8.14 -10.30 -5.19
N PHE A 310 7.04 -10.03 -5.91
CA PHE A 310 6.68 -10.72 -7.14
C PHE A 310 6.69 -9.80 -8.35
N GLY A 311 7.27 -10.25 -9.46
CA GLY A 311 7.27 -9.48 -10.70
C GLY A 311 6.35 -10.15 -11.73
N PRO A 312 5.17 -9.58 -12.06
CA PRO A 312 4.43 -8.48 -11.40
C PRO A 312 3.72 -8.92 -10.10
N THR A 313 3.39 -7.95 -9.23
CA THR A 313 2.70 -8.16 -7.94
C THR A 313 1.26 -7.65 -8.01
N VAL A 314 0.33 -8.41 -7.43
CA VAL A 314 -0.96 -7.91 -6.98
C VAL A 314 -0.97 -7.83 -5.45
N THR A 315 -1.54 -6.76 -4.90
CA THR A 315 -1.85 -6.64 -3.48
C THR A 315 -3.36 -6.70 -3.29
N ILE A 316 -3.80 -7.38 -2.23
CA ILE A 316 -5.20 -7.56 -1.89
C ILE A 316 -5.40 -6.99 -0.48
N GLU A 317 -6.10 -5.86 -0.41
CA GLU A 317 -6.44 -5.17 0.83
C GLU A 317 -7.87 -5.52 1.25
N PHE A 318 -8.05 -5.71 2.56
CA PHE A 318 -9.31 -6.02 3.23
C PHE A 318 -9.73 -4.86 4.13
N PRO A 319 -10.09 -3.68 3.59
CA PRO A 319 -10.56 -2.57 4.41
C PRO A 319 -11.91 -2.95 5.04
N CYS A 320 -11.98 -2.91 6.35
CA CYS A 320 -13.16 -3.31 7.10
C CYS A 320 -13.46 -2.36 8.27
N MET A 321 -14.69 -2.45 8.75
CA MET A 321 -15.15 -1.68 9.90
C MET A 321 -14.44 -2.14 11.18
N ALA A 322 -13.84 -1.21 11.93
CA ALA A 322 -13.28 -1.51 13.23
C ALA A 322 -14.40 -1.77 14.27
N GLY A 323 -14.07 -2.55 15.30
CA GLY A 323 -14.98 -2.82 16.41
C GLY A 323 -15.95 -3.99 16.20
N VAL A 324 -16.03 -4.57 15.00
CA VAL A 324 -16.85 -5.76 14.75
C VAL A 324 -16.16 -7.01 15.34
N SER A 325 -16.79 -7.61 16.35
CA SER A 325 -16.31 -8.84 16.99
C SER A 325 -16.16 -9.98 15.99
N GLY A 326 -15.14 -10.83 16.16
CA GLY A 326 -14.84 -11.95 15.26
C GLY A 326 -13.97 -11.61 14.03
N THR A 327 -13.72 -10.32 13.76
CA THR A 327 -12.88 -9.88 12.61
C THR A 327 -11.45 -10.47 12.66
N GLY A 328 -10.85 -10.54 13.84
CA GLY A 328 -9.52 -11.16 14.00
C GLY A 328 -9.52 -12.66 13.69
N ASP A 329 -10.57 -13.38 14.10
CA ASP A 329 -10.69 -14.82 13.86
C ASP A 329 -10.97 -15.12 12.39
N PHE A 330 -11.76 -14.27 11.73
CA PHE A 330 -11.93 -14.31 10.28
C PHE A 330 -10.60 -14.21 9.55
N PHE A 331 -9.76 -13.20 9.87
CA PHE A 331 -8.46 -13.06 9.21
C PHE A 331 -7.51 -14.22 9.50
N ARG A 332 -7.55 -14.81 10.70
CA ARG A 332 -6.77 -16.04 11.01
C ARG A 332 -7.21 -17.21 10.13
N ARG A 333 -8.52 -17.44 9.99
CA ARG A 333 -9.05 -18.49 9.10
C ARG A 333 -8.70 -18.21 7.65
N LEU A 334 -8.88 -16.98 7.18
CA LEU A 334 -8.54 -16.60 5.81
C LEU A 334 -7.07 -16.90 5.49
N PHE A 335 -6.13 -16.50 6.35
CA PHE A 335 -4.71 -16.83 6.14
C PHE A 335 -4.46 -18.33 6.15
N LEU A 336 -5.09 -19.08 7.05
CA LEU A 336 -5.01 -20.54 7.05
C LEU A 336 -5.53 -21.15 5.74
N ARG A 337 -6.62 -20.65 5.18
CA ARG A 337 -7.17 -21.12 3.89
C ARG A 337 -6.24 -20.81 2.71
N LEU A 338 -5.63 -19.63 2.71
CA LEU A 338 -4.66 -19.25 1.69
C LEU A 338 -3.41 -20.15 1.77
N ASP A 339 -2.94 -20.47 2.98
CA ASP A 339 -1.85 -21.44 3.19
C ASP A 339 -2.26 -22.86 2.72
N GLN A 340 -3.47 -23.32 3.04
CA GLN A 340 -4.00 -24.63 2.57
C GLN A 340 -4.15 -24.72 1.04
N ALA A 341 -4.42 -23.57 0.39
CA ALA A 341 -4.47 -23.47 -1.06
C ALA A 341 -3.08 -23.40 -1.72
N ASN A 342 -1.99 -23.47 -0.94
CA ASN A 342 -0.60 -23.36 -1.39
C ASN A 342 -0.33 -22.08 -2.18
N LEU A 343 -0.96 -20.97 -1.81
CA LEU A 343 -0.69 -19.68 -2.43
C LEU A 343 0.60 -19.08 -1.88
N ASP A 344 1.37 -18.45 -2.75
CA ASP A 344 2.64 -17.82 -2.39
C ASP A 344 2.41 -16.33 -2.14
N TYR A 345 2.33 -15.93 -0.86
CA TYR A 345 1.92 -14.57 -0.49
C TYR A 345 2.65 -14.01 0.73
N ARG A 346 2.81 -12.68 0.78
CA ARG A 346 3.40 -11.93 1.91
C ARG A 346 2.36 -11.02 2.52
N ARG A 347 2.41 -10.83 3.83
CA ARG A 347 1.46 -9.99 4.58
C ARG A 347 2.03 -8.61 4.85
N HIS A 348 1.17 -7.58 4.88
CA HIS A 348 1.59 -6.19 5.07
C HIS A 348 2.04 -5.90 6.51
N TRP A 349 3.20 -5.25 6.69
CA TRP A 349 3.78 -4.97 8.01
C TRP A 349 2.96 -3.99 8.85
N GLY A 350 2.40 -2.96 8.21
CA GLY A 350 1.60 -1.91 8.85
C GLY A 350 0.12 -2.23 9.03
N GLN A 351 -0.31 -3.47 8.84
CA GLN A 351 -1.71 -3.90 8.91
C GLN A 351 -1.86 -5.21 9.72
N ILE A 352 -3.08 -5.71 9.89
CA ILE A 352 -3.30 -7.02 10.53
C ILE A 352 -2.59 -8.09 9.72
N ASN A 353 -1.66 -8.80 10.36
CA ASN A 353 -0.89 -9.83 9.69
C ASN A 353 -0.76 -11.12 10.50
N PHE A 354 -0.73 -11.12 11.84
CA PHE A 354 -0.47 -12.33 12.66
C PHE A 354 0.80 -13.08 12.24
N LEU A 355 1.85 -12.35 11.88
CA LEU A 355 3.16 -12.93 11.56
C LEU A 355 3.79 -13.57 12.81
N ASN A 356 4.62 -14.57 12.58
CA ASN A 356 5.44 -15.24 13.59
C ASN A 356 6.83 -15.52 13.00
N PRO A 357 7.85 -15.89 13.80
CA PRO A 357 9.22 -16.02 13.32
C PRO A 357 9.37 -17.06 12.21
N GLY A 358 8.64 -18.19 12.31
CA GLY A 358 8.65 -19.24 11.31
C GLY A 358 8.10 -18.76 9.96
N ARG A 359 6.99 -18.02 9.97
CA ARG A 359 6.46 -17.39 8.75
C ARG A 359 7.45 -16.39 8.17
N VAL A 360 7.96 -15.45 8.98
CA VAL A 360 8.85 -14.40 8.46
C VAL A 360 10.12 -15.02 7.85
N ALA A 361 10.66 -16.07 8.47
CA ALA A 361 11.77 -16.82 7.91
C ALA A 361 11.41 -17.51 6.58
N SER A 362 10.23 -18.11 6.48
CA SER A 362 9.74 -18.73 5.24
C SER A 362 9.51 -17.71 4.12
N ASP A 363 8.91 -16.56 4.42
CA ASP A 363 8.52 -15.55 3.43
C ASP A 363 9.73 -14.88 2.76
N TYR A 364 10.83 -14.69 3.51
CA TYR A 364 11.97 -13.87 3.11
C TYR A 364 13.32 -14.59 3.07
N GLY A 365 13.47 -15.74 3.72
CA GLY A 365 14.66 -16.62 3.64
C GLY A 365 16.00 -15.89 3.76
N ALA A 366 16.84 -16.01 2.73
CA ALA A 366 18.15 -15.37 2.69
C ALA A 366 18.07 -13.83 2.79
N LYS A 367 17.02 -13.19 2.23
CA LYS A 367 16.83 -11.73 2.33
C LYS A 367 16.64 -11.30 3.78
N LEU A 368 15.95 -12.09 4.61
CA LEU A 368 15.84 -11.81 6.05
C LEU A 368 17.19 -11.92 6.76
N THR A 369 18.01 -12.89 6.38
CA THR A 369 19.36 -13.06 6.94
C THR A 369 20.23 -11.84 6.63
N THR A 370 20.24 -11.39 5.36
CA THR A 370 20.92 -10.16 4.95
C THR A 370 20.37 -8.95 5.69
N TRP A 371 19.05 -8.82 5.78
CA TRP A 371 18.40 -7.71 6.49
C TRP A 371 18.84 -7.64 7.97
N LYS A 372 18.86 -8.77 8.67
CA LYS A 372 19.32 -8.86 10.07
C LYS A 372 20.79 -8.51 10.21
N ALA A 373 21.63 -8.98 9.29
CA ALA A 373 23.06 -8.65 9.28
C ALA A 373 23.31 -7.15 9.08
N LYS A 374 22.60 -6.51 8.14
CA LYS A 374 22.66 -5.05 7.94
C LYS A 374 22.20 -4.28 9.17
N ARG A 375 21.10 -4.71 9.80
CA ARG A 375 20.61 -4.12 11.06
C ARG A 375 21.68 -4.17 12.15
N ALA A 376 22.29 -5.35 12.35
CA ALA A 376 23.34 -5.54 13.35
C ALA A 376 24.57 -4.67 13.05
N GLY A 377 24.94 -4.53 11.77
CA GLY A 377 26.03 -3.67 11.32
C GLY A 377 25.77 -2.18 11.60
N VAL A 378 24.53 -1.71 11.52
CA VAL A 378 24.19 -0.31 11.84
C VAL A 378 24.16 -0.07 13.36
N LEU A 379 23.50 -0.95 14.12
CA LEU A 379 23.18 -0.70 15.52
C LEU A 379 24.23 -1.22 16.52
N GLY A 380 24.97 -2.28 16.19
CA GLY A 380 25.90 -2.93 17.12
C GLY A 380 25.27 -3.19 18.49
N ALA A 381 25.95 -2.77 19.56
CA ALA A 381 25.47 -2.89 20.94
C ALA A 381 24.17 -2.12 21.23
N SER A 382 23.80 -1.14 20.39
CA SER A 382 22.55 -0.36 20.51
C SER A 382 21.33 -1.06 19.90
N ALA A 383 21.44 -2.31 19.44
CA ALA A 383 20.35 -3.05 18.82
C ALA A 383 19.09 -3.19 19.69
N ALA A 384 19.23 -3.09 21.02
CA ALA A 384 18.11 -3.13 21.95
C ALA A 384 17.24 -1.85 21.96
N LEU A 385 17.74 -0.72 21.43
CA LEU A 385 16.99 0.55 21.42
C LEU A 385 15.87 0.59 20.37
N PHE A 386 16.07 -0.08 19.23
CA PHE A 386 15.16 -0.05 18.09
C PHE A 386 14.49 -1.42 17.88
N ARG A 387 13.77 -1.85 18.91
CA ARG A 387 12.90 -3.04 18.91
C ARG A 387 11.67 -2.77 19.78
N ASN A 388 10.63 -3.57 19.61
CA ASN A 388 9.47 -3.59 20.49
C ASN A 388 8.92 -5.02 20.59
N ALA A 389 7.89 -5.21 21.42
CA ALA A 389 7.28 -6.52 21.63
C ALA A 389 6.81 -7.18 20.31
N TYR A 390 6.34 -6.40 19.34
CA TYR A 390 5.93 -6.94 18.04
C TYR A 390 7.13 -7.39 17.20
N THR A 391 8.16 -6.55 17.03
CA THR A 391 9.33 -6.89 16.20
C THR A 391 10.09 -8.10 16.76
N ASP A 392 10.03 -8.29 18.09
CA ASP A 392 10.53 -9.47 18.79
C ASP A 392 9.67 -10.69 18.51
N ALA A 393 8.35 -10.57 18.67
CA ALA A 393 7.40 -11.67 18.47
C ALA A 393 7.43 -12.21 17.03
N VAL A 394 7.69 -11.37 16.03
CA VAL A 394 7.82 -11.81 14.63
C VAL A 394 9.25 -12.21 14.24
N GLY A 395 10.20 -12.13 15.18
CA GLY A 395 11.58 -12.58 14.98
C GLY A 395 12.44 -11.65 14.13
N LEU A 396 12.13 -10.35 14.03
CA LEU A 396 13.02 -9.38 13.38
C LEU A 396 14.18 -8.96 14.29
N THR A 397 13.92 -8.88 15.60
CA THR A 397 14.85 -8.28 16.58
C THR A 397 15.22 -9.18 17.75
N ALA A 398 14.57 -10.33 17.88
CA ALA A 398 14.87 -11.38 18.86
C ALA A 398 16.05 -12.25 18.42
#